data_AF-A0A0D1C375-F1
#
_entry.id   AF-A0A0D1C375-F1
#
_cell.length_a   1.000
_cell.length_b   1.000
_cell.length_c   1.000
_cell.angle_alpha   90.00
_cell.angle_beta   90.00
_cell.angle_gamma   90.00
#
_symmetry.space_group_name_H-M   'P 1'
#
loop_
_entity.id
_entity.type
_entity.pdbx_description
1 polymer ?
#
loop_
_entity_poly.entity_id
_entity_poly.type
_entity_poly.pdbx_seq_one_letter_code
_entity_poly.pdbx_strand_id
1 'polypeptide(L)'
;MLLAVRNRALRSAVLTTRASLARRTFAQVSDAAAVASKSGNLDVEPYLLEEHPSVLAGDKDAIAKLPPFVISRERGFLPRQDPLVDMPPAFSGLSSLLDRMTIHQPADASGHRATGLLGNGEFGDAVLDELKPDGVEAKAVDAAIEAGDSHLLAALFRDYCFATSAYLLEPVDRAFRETGFYTQGRSVLPRQLAVPLKKLADKLGHFPYMEYASSYALVNYLCKDPHFQGNAGKYSFDNMELIRSFEDASGSERGFILVHVEMVSYTGKLVSATEDALRACNKRDVKAFEEAFERLLLVYRKINESMETMWSRSLPQDYLKYRSFIFGTGPKKMNAMFPQGVVYEGVSDEPQFYRGESGANDSIVPTGDNLLEITAHMPNNDLTKTLRDFRSYRPKNQREFLQQLEARATLAGVRAFAMSSSARSKALYVLLVDQIREFRNRHWMFTKSYIIQRTSYDIATGGSPILQYLPNNLSVVLKVLEESFDDFTTADATELGNAVDAKSANHRISNVELLQNVTAAGKRAGAQRRMLEREVAELLKEKEDRIQKLGGDVEKGRGMLGEPKEMKRGAVGCDGVG
;
A
#
# COMPACT_ATOMS: atom_id res chain seq x y z
N MET A 1 -32.58 -24.62 53.65
CA MET A 1 -33.50 -23.73 54.37
C MET A 1 -34.34 -22.98 53.36
N LEU A 2 -35.63 -23.30 53.31
CA LEU A 2 -36.65 -22.58 52.53
C LEU A 2 -36.84 -21.17 53.10
N LEU A 3 -37.16 -20.19 52.24
CA LEU A 3 -38.46 -19.51 52.31
C LEU A 3 -38.71 -18.69 51.03
N ALA A 4 -39.90 -18.91 50.49
CA ALA A 4 -40.48 -18.26 49.33
C ALA A 4 -41.47 -17.18 49.77
N VAL A 5 -41.69 -16.13 48.97
CA VAL A 5 -43.00 -15.43 48.92
C VAL A 5 -43.27 -14.93 47.49
N ARG A 6 -44.51 -15.18 47.07
CA ARG A 6 -45.17 -14.93 45.78
C ARG A 6 -45.87 -13.55 45.74
N ASN A 7 -46.12 -13.04 44.53
CA ASN A 7 -47.44 -12.55 44.02
C ASN A 7 -47.23 -11.99 42.59
N ARG A 8 -47.74 -12.57 41.48
CA ARG A 8 -49.12 -12.64 40.92
C ARG A 8 -49.85 -11.29 40.84
N ALA A 9 -50.12 -10.78 39.62
CA ALA A 9 -51.45 -10.82 38.98
C ALA A 9 -51.50 -10.11 37.60
N LEU A 10 -52.35 -10.65 36.73
CA LEU A 10 -52.69 -10.27 35.34
C LEU A 10 -53.80 -9.21 35.24
N ARG A 11 -53.92 -8.54 34.06
CA ARG A 11 -55.13 -8.23 33.25
C ARG A 11 -54.75 -7.18 32.17
N SER A 12 -54.77 -7.40 30.85
CA SER A 12 -55.81 -7.73 29.84
C SER A 12 -56.46 -6.50 29.15
N ALA A 13 -56.66 -6.63 27.82
CA ALA A 13 -57.43 -5.82 26.83
C ALA A 13 -56.57 -4.85 25.97
N VAL A 14 -56.33 -5.00 24.64
CA VAL A 14 -57.11 -5.35 23.41
C VAL A 14 -57.52 -4.09 22.59
N LEU A 15 -57.22 -4.17 21.27
CA LEU A 15 -57.73 -3.44 20.08
C LEU A 15 -56.96 -2.21 19.50
N THR A 16 -56.23 -2.52 18.41
CA THR A 16 -56.18 -1.86 17.07
C THR A 16 -55.82 -0.39 16.93
N THR A 17 -54.74 -0.11 16.16
CA THR A 17 -54.83 0.45 14.78
C THR A 17 -53.48 0.36 14.05
N ARG A 18 -53.54 0.08 12.74
CA ARG A 18 -52.43 0.05 11.77
C ARG A 18 -51.71 1.40 11.67
N ALA A 19 -50.36 1.38 11.65
CA ALA A 19 -49.56 2.18 10.72
C ALA A 19 -48.16 1.57 10.59
N SER A 20 -47.75 1.33 9.35
CA SER A 20 -46.45 0.78 8.95
C SER A 20 -45.31 1.77 9.22
N LEU A 21 -44.22 1.29 9.82
CA LEU A 21 -42.87 1.81 9.62
C LEU A 21 -41.89 0.71 10.03
N ALA A 22 -41.33 0.03 9.04
CA ALA A 22 -40.27 -0.95 9.21
C ALA A 22 -39.03 -0.25 9.77
N ARG A 23 -38.73 -0.45 11.06
CA ARG A 23 -37.43 -0.15 11.65
C ARG A 23 -36.41 -1.11 11.06
N ARG A 24 -35.55 -0.63 10.14
CA ARG A 24 -34.26 -1.26 9.86
C ARG A 24 -33.33 -0.99 11.04
N THR A 25 -32.79 -2.06 11.60
CA THR A 25 -31.84 -2.08 12.71
C THR A 25 -30.48 -1.57 12.25
N PHE A 26 -29.90 -0.64 13.03
CA PHE A 26 -28.52 -0.18 12.93
C PHE A 26 -27.56 -1.38 13.01
N ALA A 27 -26.90 -1.68 11.89
CA ALA A 27 -25.72 -2.54 11.89
C ALA A 27 -24.54 -1.75 12.47
N GLN A 28 -23.81 -2.42 13.35
CA GLN A 28 -22.82 -1.87 14.26
C GLN A 28 -21.70 -1.11 13.55
N VAL A 29 -21.64 0.19 13.83
CA VAL A 29 -20.41 0.99 13.73
C VAL A 29 -19.36 0.31 14.60
N SER A 30 -18.13 0.21 14.06
CA SER A 30 -16.96 -0.40 14.70
C SER A 30 -16.74 0.02 16.15
N ASP A 31 -16.34 -0.93 17.01
CA ASP A 31 -15.82 -0.74 18.38
C ASP A 31 -14.47 0.02 18.45
N ALA A 32 -14.27 1.00 17.57
CA ALA A 32 -13.19 1.98 17.63
C ALA A 32 -13.70 3.41 17.90
N ALA A 33 -14.98 3.59 18.23
CA ALA A 33 -15.58 4.88 18.53
C ALA A 33 -16.25 4.88 19.92
N ALA A 34 -15.42 4.95 20.96
CA ALA A 34 -15.87 5.39 22.28
C ALA A 34 -14.82 6.31 22.93
N VAL A 35 -14.40 7.33 22.19
CA VAL A 35 -13.94 8.57 22.83
C VAL A 35 -15.18 9.44 22.96
N ALA A 36 -15.68 9.58 24.18
CA ALA A 36 -16.86 10.37 24.49
C ALA A 36 -16.66 11.82 23.99
N SER A 37 -17.48 12.24 23.03
CA SER A 37 -17.49 13.62 22.56
C SER A 37 -18.11 14.50 23.64
N LYS A 38 -17.35 15.50 24.10
CA LYS A 38 -17.94 16.69 24.71
C LYS A 38 -18.22 17.66 23.58
N SER A 39 -19.52 17.86 23.33
CA SER A 39 -20.17 18.94 22.58
C SER A 39 -19.26 20.07 22.03
N GLY A 40 -19.19 20.20 20.71
CA GLY A 40 -18.71 21.38 19.98
C GLY A 40 -17.99 21.03 18.67
N ASN A 41 -18.66 21.25 17.52
CA ASN A 41 -18.20 21.07 16.12
C ASN A 41 -17.68 19.69 15.70
N LEU A 42 -18.48 19.01 14.86
CA LEU A 42 -18.08 17.83 14.06
C LEU A 42 -17.39 18.22 12.74
N ASP A 43 -16.63 19.32 12.75
CA ASP A 43 -15.73 19.69 11.64
C ASP A 43 -14.32 19.17 11.96
N VAL A 44 -14.15 17.85 11.90
CA VAL A 44 -12.80 17.27 11.84
C VAL A 44 -12.40 17.28 10.36
N GLU A 45 -12.04 18.44 9.83
CA GLU A 45 -11.27 18.49 8.59
C GLU A 45 -9.86 17.94 8.88
N PRO A 46 -9.30 17.07 8.01
CA PRO A 46 -7.94 16.61 8.16
C PRO A 46 -7.04 17.83 7.99
N TYR A 47 -6.12 18.05 8.92
CA TYR A 47 -5.12 19.10 8.77
C TYR A 47 -4.19 18.74 7.61
N LEU A 48 -4.45 19.34 6.45
CA LEU A 48 -3.47 19.38 5.38
C LEU A 48 -2.29 20.25 5.83
N LEU A 49 -1.11 20.02 5.27
CA LEU A 49 0.09 20.77 5.62
C LEU A 49 -0.13 22.28 5.50
N GLU A 50 -0.83 22.71 4.44
CA GLU A 50 -1.16 24.10 4.16
C GLU A 50 -2.06 24.75 5.23
N GLU A 51 -2.75 23.93 6.02
CA GLU A 51 -3.68 24.34 7.08
C GLU A 51 -3.05 24.20 8.48
N HIS A 52 -1.81 23.68 8.57
CA HIS A 52 -1.14 23.47 9.85
C HIS A 52 -0.76 24.82 10.50
N PRO A 53 -0.98 25.02 11.82
CA PRO A 53 -0.70 26.30 12.49
C PRO A 53 0.71 26.84 12.27
N SER A 54 1.72 25.96 12.33
CA SER A 54 3.12 26.34 12.05
C SER A 54 3.35 26.82 10.62
N VAL A 55 2.63 26.27 9.65
CA VAL A 55 2.73 26.69 8.24
C VAL A 55 2.03 28.04 8.05
N LEU A 56 0.84 28.22 8.62
CA LEU A 56 0.12 29.48 8.61
C LEU A 56 0.89 30.61 9.32
N ALA A 57 1.60 30.30 10.40
CA ALA A 57 2.45 31.23 11.13
C ALA A 57 3.81 31.51 10.46
N GLY A 58 4.18 30.73 9.43
CA GLY A 58 5.50 30.82 8.79
C GLY A 58 6.67 30.41 9.69
N ASP A 59 6.42 29.60 10.72
CA ASP A 59 7.41 29.14 11.69
C ASP A 59 8.27 28.03 11.08
N LYS A 60 9.41 28.42 10.49
CA LYS A 60 10.33 27.51 9.80
C LYS A 60 10.86 26.40 10.71
N ASP A 61 11.15 26.70 11.97
CA ASP A 61 11.72 25.73 12.91
C ASP A 61 10.69 24.68 13.31
N ALA A 62 9.45 25.10 13.55
CA ALA A 62 8.36 24.17 13.80
C ALA A 62 8.04 23.32 12.56
N ILE A 63 8.05 23.91 11.36
CA ILE A 63 7.85 23.18 10.09
C ILE A 63 8.94 22.13 9.84
N ALA A 64 10.21 22.44 10.16
CA ALA A 64 11.31 21.49 10.01
C ALA A 64 11.13 20.24 10.89
N LYS A 65 10.52 20.41 12.06
CA LYS A 65 10.28 19.33 13.05
C LYS A 65 8.99 18.53 12.81
N LEU A 66 8.15 18.92 11.84
CA LEU A 66 6.96 18.15 11.49
C LEU A 66 7.33 16.76 10.95
N PRO A 67 6.48 15.74 11.13
CA PRO A 67 6.72 14.41 10.57
C PRO A 67 7.02 14.44 9.06
N PRO A 68 7.78 13.46 8.52
CA PRO A 68 8.12 13.44 7.10
C PRO A 68 6.89 13.34 6.19
N PHE A 69 5.85 12.62 6.60
CA PHE A 69 4.67 12.30 5.78
C PHE A 69 3.40 13.10 6.18
N VAL A 70 3.52 14.40 6.48
CA VAL A 70 2.31 15.24 6.58
C VAL A 70 1.68 15.37 5.19
N ILE A 71 0.37 15.12 5.10
CA ILE A 71 -0.38 15.16 3.85
C ILE A 71 -0.48 16.60 3.34
N SER A 72 -0.29 16.82 2.04
CA SER A 72 -0.46 18.14 1.42
C SER A 72 -1.11 18.02 0.04
N ARG A 73 -1.66 19.12 -0.48
CA ARG A 73 -2.20 19.15 -1.86
C ARG A 73 -1.11 19.13 -2.91
N GLU A 74 0.10 19.55 -2.55
CA GLU A 74 1.26 19.50 -3.45
C GLU A 74 1.84 18.09 -3.54
N ARG A 75 2.07 17.44 -2.40
CA ARG A 75 2.87 16.20 -2.32
C ARG A 75 2.05 14.95 -2.01
N GLY A 76 0.81 15.09 -1.57
CA GLY A 76 -0.07 13.97 -1.24
C GLY A 76 0.56 13.07 -0.20
N PHE A 77 0.90 11.84 -0.61
CA PHE A 77 1.53 10.83 0.24
C PHE A 77 3.06 10.75 0.12
N LEU A 78 3.70 11.54 -0.76
CA LEU A 78 5.15 11.69 -0.75
C LEU A 78 5.62 12.39 0.54
N PRO A 79 6.89 12.18 0.96
CA PRO A 79 7.45 12.98 2.05
C PRO A 79 7.45 14.47 1.69
N ARG A 80 7.35 15.33 2.72
CA ARG A 80 7.38 16.80 2.59
C ARG A 80 8.64 17.32 1.90
N GLN A 81 9.74 16.59 2.03
CA GLN A 81 11.03 16.92 1.45
C GLN A 81 11.48 15.76 0.57
N ASP A 82 12.18 16.07 -0.53
CA ASP A 82 12.83 15.04 -1.33
C ASP A 82 13.87 14.31 -0.45
N PRO A 83 14.11 13.00 -0.63
CA PRO A 83 14.92 12.24 0.31
C PRO A 83 16.35 12.74 0.42
N LEU A 84 16.92 12.67 1.64
CA LEU A 84 18.31 13.02 1.87
C LEU A 84 19.20 11.91 1.31
N VAL A 85 20.09 12.30 0.39
CA VAL A 85 21.01 11.40 -0.33
C VAL A 85 22.35 11.35 0.39
N ASP A 86 22.98 12.50 0.58
CA ASP A 86 24.30 12.62 1.20
C ASP A 86 24.17 12.66 2.73
N MET A 87 24.57 11.56 3.36
CA MET A 87 24.53 11.45 4.83
C MET A 87 25.64 12.31 5.47
N PRO A 88 25.39 12.87 6.67
CA PRO A 88 26.42 13.58 7.42
C PRO A 88 27.68 12.72 7.65
N PRO A 89 28.90 13.32 7.72
CA PRO A 89 30.15 12.56 7.85
C PRO A 89 30.21 11.59 9.02
N ALA A 90 29.46 11.83 10.10
CA ALA A 90 29.36 10.93 11.25
C ALA A 90 28.74 9.56 10.92
N PHE A 91 28.13 9.40 9.74
CA PHE A 91 27.53 8.16 9.25
C PHE A 91 28.31 7.53 8.08
N SER A 92 29.54 7.97 7.81
CA SER A 92 30.33 7.50 6.66
C SER A 92 30.57 5.99 6.65
N GLY A 93 30.70 5.36 7.83
CA GLY A 93 30.85 3.91 7.95
C GLY A 93 29.60 3.17 7.46
N LEU A 94 28.41 3.59 7.92
CA LEU A 94 27.13 3.05 7.46
C LEU A 94 26.92 3.31 5.96
N SER A 95 27.20 4.52 5.47
CA SER A 95 27.07 4.83 4.05
C SER A 95 27.99 3.96 3.19
N SER A 96 29.26 3.81 3.57
CA SER A 96 30.21 2.97 2.84
C SER A 96 29.79 1.49 2.79
N LEU A 97 29.24 0.96 3.89
CA LEU A 97 28.70 -0.40 3.93
C LEU A 97 27.53 -0.57 2.95
N LEU A 98 26.60 0.38 2.95
CA LEU A 98 25.42 0.33 2.08
C LEU A 98 25.76 0.54 0.60
N ASP A 99 26.74 1.38 0.29
CA ASP A 99 27.19 1.58 -1.09
C ASP A 99 27.83 0.29 -1.66
N ARG A 100 28.58 -0.45 -0.84
CA ARG A 100 29.18 -1.75 -1.20
C ARG A 100 28.23 -2.94 -1.07
N MET A 101 27.02 -2.73 -0.58
CA MET A 101 26.11 -3.81 -0.16
C MET A 101 25.58 -4.65 -1.33
N THR A 102 25.25 -4.03 -2.47
CA THR A 102 24.47 -4.67 -3.53
C THR A 102 25.09 -5.98 -4.04
N ILE A 103 24.27 -6.88 -4.59
CA ILE A 103 24.77 -8.08 -5.29
C ILE A 103 25.67 -7.66 -6.47
N HIS A 104 25.17 -6.74 -7.29
CA HIS A 104 25.89 -6.17 -8.42
C HIS A 104 26.18 -4.70 -8.16
N GLN A 105 27.46 -4.36 -8.12
CA GLN A 105 27.90 -2.97 -7.98
C GLN A 105 27.63 -2.19 -9.27
N PRO A 106 27.52 -0.84 -9.20
CA PRO A 106 27.42 0.00 -10.39
C PRO A 106 28.49 -0.35 -11.42
N ALA A 107 28.11 -0.27 -12.70
CA ALA A 107 29.04 -0.55 -13.77
C ALA A 107 30.15 0.50 -13.82
N ASP A 108 31.39 0.06 -14.03
CA ASP A 108 32.51 0.96 -14.30
C ASP A 108 32.44 1.54 -15.72
N ALA A 109 33.42 2.37 -16.10
CA ALA A 109 33.48 2.99 -17.41
C ALA A 109 33.55 1.99 -18.59
N SER A 110 33.94 0.73 -18.33
CA SER A 110 33.98 -0.36 -19.32
C SER A 110 32.67 -1.16 -19.39
N GLY A 111 31.71 -0.87 -18.50
CA GLY A 111 30.46 -1.63 -18.37
C GLY A 111 30.60 -2.88 -17.47
N HIS A 112 31.78 -3.12 -16.88
CA HIS A 112 31.98 -4.23 -15.95
C HIS A 112 31.36 -3.91 -14.59
N ARG A 113 30.69 -4.91 -14.00
CA ARG A 113 30.07 -4.80 -12.67
C ARG A 113 30.79 -5.70 -11.70
N ALA A 114 31.40 -5.11 -10.67
CA ALA A 114 31.95 -5.87 -9.56
C ALA A 114 30.84 -6.57 -8.76
N THR A 115 31.18 -7.65 -8.08
CA THR A 115 30.28 -8.29 -7.11
C THR A 115 30.42 -7.56 -5.78
N GLY A 116 29.31 -7.11 -5.19
CA GLY A 116 29.32 -6.47 -3.88
C GLY A 116 29.11 -7.46 -2.74
N LEU A 117 28.97 -6.94 -1.52
CA LEU A 117 29.01 -7.73 -0.28
C LEU A 117 27.92 -8.81 -0.24
N LEU A 118 26.68 -8.51 -0.63
CA LEU A 118 25.61 -9.52 -0.66
C LEU A 118 25.85 -10.59 -1.73
N GLY A 119 26.48 -10.22 -2.85
CA GLY A 119 26.84 -11.16 -3.90
C GLY A 119 27.83 -12.21 -3.41
N ASN A 120 28.85 -11.77 -2.67
CA ASN A 120 29.86 -12.64 -2.03
C ASN A 120 29.35 -13.33 -0.75
N GLY A 121 28.31 -12.79 -0.12
CA GLY A 121 27.82 -13.27 1.16
C GLY A 121 28.63 -12.81 2.37
N GLU A 122 29.22 -11.62 2.27
CA GLU A 122 30.15 -11.01 3.23
C GLU A 122 29.54 -9.81 3.97
N PHE A 123 28.28 -9.44 3.67
CA PHE A 123 27.66 -8.25 4.26
C PHE A 123 27.47 -8.41 5.78
N GLY A 124 27.06 -9.60 6.23
CA GLY A 124 26.93 -9.89 7.65
C GLY A 124 28.25 -9.70 8.42
N ASP A 125 29.36 -10.16 7.85
CA ASP A 125 30.68 -10.06 8.48
C ASP A 125 31.17 -8.60 8.48
N ALA A 126 30.96 -7.87 7.39
CA ALA A 126 31.28 -6.45 7.29
C ALA A 126 30.51 -5.61 8.34
N VAL A 127 29.23 -5.90 8.59
CA VAL A 127 28.45 -5.25 9.65
C VAL A 127 29.04 -5.50 11.05
N LEU A 128 29.52 -6.72 11.31
CA LEU A 128 30.11 -7.07 12.61
C LEU A 128 31.49 -6.44 12.81
N ASP A 129 32.29 -6.37 11.75
CA ASP A 129 33.64 -5.81 11.79
C ASP A 129 33.66 -4.27 11.79
N GLU A 130 32.84 -3.64 10.96
CA GLU A 130 32.96 -2.20 10.68
C GLU A 130 32.05 -1.33 11.57
N LEU A 131 30.87 -1.79 11.98
CA LEU A 131 29.96 -1.03 12.86
C LEU A 131 30.10 -1.43 14.32
N LYS A 132 30.18 -0.44 15.21
CA LYS A 132 30.32 -0.66 16.66
C LYS A 132 29.05 -0.28 17.42
N PRO A 133 28.56 -1.11 18.37
CA PRO A 133 27.33 -0.86 19.12
C PRO A 133 27.23 0.51 19.80
N ASP A 134 28.35 1.00 20.33
CA ASP A 134 28.46 2.32 20.97
C ASP A 134 29.45 3.24 20.22
N GLY A 135 29.55 3.02 18.89
CA GLY A 135 30.44 3.72 17.96
C GLY A 135 30.01 5.15 17.62
N VAL A 136 30.65 5.72 16.60
CA VAL A 136 30.37 7.10 16.14
C VAL A 136 28.94 7.22 15.61
N GLU A 137 28.52 6.25 14.78
CA GLU A 137 27.19 6.21 14.18
C GLU A 137 26.08 6.13 15.22
N ALA A 138 26.23 5.24 16.21
CA ALA A 138 25.24 5.06 17.28
C ALA A 138 25.03 6.35 18.09
N LYS A 139 26.12 7.05 18.45
CA LYS A 139 26.06 8.35 19.14
C LYS A 139 25.47 9.45 18.24
N ALA A 140 25.80 9.42 16.95
CA ALA A 140 25.26 10.36 15.98
C ALA A 140 23.75 10.17 15.76
N VAL A 141 23.23 8.93 15.84
CA VAL A 141 21.78 8.67 15.85
C VAL A 141 21.12 9.32 17.08
N ASP A 142 21.70 9.17 18.27
CA ASP A 142 21.16 9.80 19.48
C ASP A 142 21.12 11.33 19.35
N ALA A 143 22.20 11.93 18.85
CA ALA A 143 22.25 13.37 18.58
C ALA A 143 21.21 13.82 17.54
N ALA A 144 21.00 13.05 16.47
CA ALA A 144 19.97 13.34 15.46
C ALA A 144 18.55 13.29 16.05
N ILE A 145 18.28 12.33 16.93
CA ILE A 145 16.98 12.19 17.61
C ILE A 145 16.71 13.37 18.55
N GLU A 146 17.74 13.82 19.28
CA GLU A 146 17.68 14.99 20.17
C GLU A 146 17.46 16.28 19.37
N ALA A 147 18.18 16.47 18.27
CA ALA A 147 18.00 17.60 17.37
C ALA A 147 16.59 17.64 16.74
N GLY A 148 15.98 16.47 16.53
CA GLY A 148 14.63 16.35 15.99
C GLY A 148 14.52 16.70 14.51
N ASP A 149 15.62 16.56 13.77
CA ASP A 149 15.65 16.75 12.32
C ASP A 149 14.89 15.62 11.61
N SER A 150 13.64 15.87 11.25
CA SER A 150 12.77 14.87 10.63
C SER A 150 13.32 14.34 9.29
N HIS A 151 14.10 15.14 8.55
CA HIS A 151 14.64 14.77 7.25
C HIS A 151 15.80 13.78 7.42
N LEU A 152 16.73 14.08 8.32
CA LEU A 152 17.82 13.17 8.67
C LEU A 152 17.31 11.88 9.30
N LEU A 153 16.33 11.97 10.21
CA LEU A 153 15.73 10.79 10.85
C LEU A 153 15.08 9.84 9.83
N ALA A 154 14.41 10.37 8.80
CA ALA A 154 13.83 9.56 7.74
C ALA A 154 14.91 8.83 6.91
N ALA A 155 16.01 9.51 6.59
CA ALA A 155 17.11 8.91 5.84
C ALA A 155 17.88 7.86 6.67
N LEU A 156 18.12 8.13 7.96
CA LEU A 156 18.70 7.15 8.87
C LEU A 156 17.81 5.91 9.00
N PHE A 157 16.50 6.09 9.16
CA PHE A 157 15.57 4.97 9.26
C PHE A 157 15.57 4.12 7.98
N ARG A 158 15.58 4.75 6.79
CA ARG A 158 15.78 4.04 5.51
C ARG A 158 17.06 3.20 5.54
N ASP A 159 18.20 3.83 5.80
CA ASP A 159 19.52 3.19 5.70
C ASP A 159 19.67 2.02 6.70
N TYR A 160 19.20 2.18 7.95
CA TYR A 160 19.17 1.09 8.92
C TYR A 160 18.18 -0.03 8.57
N CYS A 161 17.05 0.28 7.93
CA CYS A 161 16.13 -0.73 7.40
C CYS A 161 16.76 -1.56 6.28
N PHE A 162 17.47 -0.93 5.35
CA PHE A 162 18.23 -1.64 4.29
C PHE A 162 19.30 -2.55 4.90
N ALA A 163 20.13 -2.02 5.81
CA ALA A 163 21.15 -2.82 6.49
C ALA A 163 20.55 -3.99 7.28
N THR A 164 19.44 -3.76 7.99
CA THR A 164 18.76 -4.80 8.77
C THR A 164 18.20 -5.91 7.89
N SER A 165 17.53 -5.55 6.80
CA SER A 165 16.95 -6.54 5.87
C SER A 165 18.05 -7.35 5.19
N ALA A 166 19.09 -6.68 4.69
CA ALA A 166 20.26 -7.32 4.10
C ALA A 166 20.95 -8.28 5.07
N TYR A 167 21.19 -7.85 6.31
CA TYR A 167 21.81 -8.68 7.34
C TYR A 167 20.98 -9.92 7.66
N LEU A 168 19.67 -9.78 7.89
CA LEU A 168 18.84 -10.92 8.30
C LEU A 168 18.62 -11.93 7.16
N LEU A 169 18.51 -11.44 5.93
CA LEU A 169 18.08 -12.23 4.77
C LEU A 169 19.21 -12.64 3.82
N GLU A 170 20.45 -12.20 4.02
CA GLU A 170 21.59 -12.65 3.21
C GLU A 170 21.72 -14.19 3.12
N PRO A 171 21.58 -14.99 4.20
CA PRO A 171 21.62 -16.44 4.08
C PRO A 171 20.47 -16.99 3.22
N VAL A 172 19.29 -16.36 3.33
CA VAL A 172 18.09 -16.72 2.56
C VAL A 172 18.29 -16.50 1.07
N ASP A 173 18.84 -15.33 0.72
CA ASP A 173 19.15 -14.95 -0.64
C ASP A 173 20.23 -15.84 -1.27
N ARG A 174 21.34 -16.05 -0.54
CA ARG A 174 22.44 -16.91 -0.99
C ARG A 174 21.97 -18.31 -1.31
N ALA A 175 21.25 -18.95 -0.38
CA ALA A 175 20.71 -20.28 -0.60
C ALA A 175 19.78 -20.32 -1.82
N PHE A 176 18.96 -19.28 -2.02
CA PHE A 176 18.07 -19.20 -3.16
C PHE A 176 18.83 -19.08 -4.48
N ARG A 177 19.88 -18.27 -4.55
CA ARG A 177 20.74 -18.18 -5.75
C ARG A 177 21.48 -19.48 -6.05
N GLU A 178 21.94 -20.17 -5.00
CA GLU A 178 22.73 -21.41 -5.13
C GLU A 178 21.85 -22.62 -5.48
N THR A 179 20.62 -22.69 -4.94
CA THR A 179 19.81 -23.92 -4.97
C THR A 179 18.42 -23.74 -5.59
N GLY A 180 17.95 -22.50 -5.73
CA GLY A 180 16.55 -22.19 -6.08
C GLY A 180 15.59 -22.26 -4.89
N PHE A 181 16.07 -22.61 -3.70
CA PHE A 181 15.29 -22.70 -2.47
C PHE A 181 15.77 -21.67 -1.44
N TYR A 182 14.82 -21.01 -0.78
CA TYR A 182 15.06 -20.23 0.42
C TYR A 182 15.57 -21.12 1.57
N THR A 183 16.16 -20.49 2.58
CA THR A 183 16.53 -21.12 3.85
C THR A 183 16.06 -20.24 5.02
N GLN A 184 16.47 -20.57 6.24
CA GLN A 184 16.26 -19.70 7.40
C GLN A 184 17.22 -18.51 7.37
N GLY A 185 16.72 -17.34 7.79
CA GLY A 185 17.53 -16.15 7.98
C GLY A 185 18.26 -16.16 9.32
N ARG A 186 19.06 -15.12 9.58
CA ARG A 186 19.72 -14.96 10.88
C ARG A 186 18.68 -14.69 11.96
N SER A 187 18.67 -15.49 13.02
CA SER A 187 17.70 -15.37 14.13
C SER A 187 18.02 -14.26 15.13
N VAL A 188 19.11 -13.53 14.92
CA VAL A 188 19.58 -12.45 15.80
C VAL A 188 19.97 -11.26 14.93
N LEU A 189 19.47 -10.08 15.29
CA LEU A 189 19.93 -8.80 14.76
C LEU A 189 20.92 -8.18 15.77
N PRO A 190 22.18 -7.93 15.38
CA PRO A 190 23.21 -7.51 16.30
C PRO A 190 22.98 -6.09 16.81
N ARG A 191 23.48 -5.79 18.00
CA ARG A 191 23.22 -4.53 18.73
C ARG A 191 23.51 -3.27 17.91
N GLN A 192 24.56 -3.27 17.08
CA GLN A 192 24.94 -2.13 16.22
C GLN A 192 23.90 -1.77 15.14
N LEU A 193 22.99 -2.68 14.80
CA LEU A 193 21.84 -2.41 13.94
C LEU A 193 20.54 -2.29 14.74
N ALA A 194 20.32 -3.20 15.68
CA ALA A 194 19.07 -3.31 16.43
C ALA A 194 18.75 -2.07 17.26
N VAL A 195 19.73 -1.55 18.03
CA VAL A 195 19.50 -0.44 18.94
C VAL A 195 19.24 0.87 18.19
N PRO A 196 20.06 1.31 17.21
CA PRO A 196 19.78 2.51 16.45
C PRO A 196 18.45 2.44 15.70
N LEU A 197 18.17 1.30 15.04
CA LEU A 197 16.91 1.12 14.32
C LEU A 197 15.69 1.23 15.24
N LYS A 198 15.73 0.61 16.43
CA LYS A 198 14.64 0.71 17.40
C LYS A 198 14.40 2.14 17.87
N LYS A 199 15.48 2.88 18.19
CA LYS A 199 15.38 4.28 18.62
C LYS A 199 14.76 5.15 17.52
N LEU A 200 15.19 4.98 16.27
CA LEU A 200 14.63 5.68 15.11
C LEU A 200 13.15 5.32 14.89
N ALA A 201 12.82 4.03 14.95
CA ALA A 201 11.46 3.54 14.79
C ALA A 201 10.52 4.14 15.84
N ASP A 202 10.93 4.15 17.11
CA ASP A 202 10.15 4.73 18.21
C ASP A 202 9.96 6.24 18.04
N LYS A 203 11.01 6.95 17.62
CA LYS A 203 10.95 8.39 17.38
C LYS A 203 9.99 8.75 16.25
N LEU A 204 9.94 7.94 15.19
CA LEU A 204 9.11 8.17 14.01
C LEU A 204 7.71 7.52 14.12
N GLY A 205 7.48 6.65 15.10
CA GLY A 205 6.22 5.92 15.25
C GLY A 205 6.05 4.78 14.23
N HIS A 206 7.17 4.12 13.89
CA HIS A 206 7.24 2.96 12.99
C HIS A 206 7.61 1.69 13.76
N PHE A 207 7.47 0.54 13.09
CA PHE A 207 8.10 -0.69 13.55
C PHE A 207 9.58 -0.70 13.11
N PRO A 208 10.48 -1.33 13.89
CA PRO A 208 11.91 -1.39 13.57
C PRO A 208 12.20 -2.44 12.49
N TYR A 209 11.59 -2.27 11.31
CA TYR A 209 11.78 -3.13 10.15
C TYR A 209 11.41 -2.40 8.87
N MET A 210 11.93 -2.87 7.74
CA MET A 210 11.65 -2.30 6.42
C MET A 210 10.18 -2.41 6.05
N GLU A 211 9.58 -1.28 5.70
CA GLU A 211 8.26 -1.15 5.11
C GLU A 211 8.24 -0.20 3.90
N TYR A 212 7.12 -0.16 3.19
CA TYR A 212 6.90 0.56 1.94
C TYR A 212 7.25 2.06 1.99
N ALA A 213 6.58 2.86 2.81
CA ALA A 213 6.61 4.32 2.68
C ALA A 213 7.90 4.92 3.23
N SER A 214 8.21 4.60 4.47
CA SER A 214 9.24 5.23 5.30
C SER A 214 10.60 4.60 5.13
N SER A 215 10.73 3.56 4.29
CA SER A 215 12.04 2.98 3.95
C SER A 215 12.18 2.58 2.49
N TYR A 216 11.52 1.50 2.04
CA TYR A 216 11.87 0.86 0.78
C TYR A 216 11.57 1.71 -0.46
N ALA A 217 10.47 2.47 -0.46
CA ALA A 217 10.01 3.22 -1.63
C ALA A 217 10.07 4.74 -1.47
N LEU A 218 9.21 5.34 -0.66
CA LEU A 218 8.93 6.79 -0.75
C LEU A 218 10.00 7.70 -0.15
N VAL A 219 11.04 7.13 0.46
CA VAL A 219 12.26 7.84 0.91
C VAL A 219 13.53 7.35 0.20
N ASN A 220 13.38 6.55 -0.85
CA ASN A 220 14.48 5.88 -1.55
C ASN A 220 14.56 6.29 -3.03
N TYR A 221 14.60 7.60 -3.29
CA TYR A 221 14.79 8.12 -4.64
C TYR A 221 15.56 9.43 -4.63
N LEU A 222 16.29 9.68 -5.71
CA LEU A 222 16.91 10.97 -6.05
C LEU A 222 16.36 11.42 -7.40
N CYS A 223 15.95 12.69 -7.51
CA CYS A 223 15.63 13.34 -8.78
C CYS A 223 16.89 14.04 -9.32
N LYS A 224 17.31 13.73 -10.56
CA LYS A 224 18.51 14.31 -11.18
C LYS A 224 18.32 15.77 -11.57
N ASP A 225 17.21 16.08 -12.25
CA ASP A 225 16.87 17.43 -12.70
C ASP A 225 15.52 17.88 -12.08
N PRO A 226 15.51 18.94 -11.24
CA PRO A 226 14.27 19.46 -10.66
C PRO A 226 13.31 20.06 -11.70
N HIS A 227 13.78 20.34 -12.93
CA HIS A 227 13.01 20.95 -14.01
C HIS A 227 12.62 19.96 -15.12
N PHE A 228 12.88 18.66 -14.94
CA PHE A 228 12.58 17.63 -15.93
C PHE A 228 11.09 17.63 -16.35
N GLN A 229 10.83 17.63 -17.66
CA GLN A 229 9.49 17.74 -18.26
C GLN A 229 8.98 16.39 -18.80
N GLY A 230 9.03 15.33 -17.97
CA GLY A 230 8.45 14.04 -18.31
C GLY A 230 6.98 13.90 -17.88
N ASN A 231 6.43 12.69 -18.03
CA ASN A 231 5.02 12.38 -17.73
C ASN A 231 4.59 12.77 -16.31
N ALA A 232 5.48 12.65 -15.33
CA ALA A 232 5.27 13.01 -13.93
C ALA A 232 6.14 14.21 -13.49
N GLY A 233 6.55 15.07 -14.43
CA GLY A 233 7.47 16.18 -14.15
C GLY A 233 8.80 15.66 -13.59
N LYS A 234 9.32 16.29 -12.52
CA LYS A 234 10.57 15.87 -11.87
C LYS A 234 10.54 14.44 -11.31
N TYR A 235 9.36 13.88 -11.04
CA TYR A 235 9.19 12.50 -10.54
C TYR A 235 9.00 11.47 -11.67
N SER A 236 9.31 11.84 -12.91
CA SER A 236 9.30 10.88 -14.00
C SER A 236 10.42 9.85 -13.80
N PHE A 237 10.12 8.58 -14.04
CA PHE A 237 11.05 7.47 -13.85
C PHE A 237 12.45 7.71 -14.43
N ASP A 238 12.55 8.25 -15.65
CA ASP A 238 13.83 8.48 -16.33
C ASP A 238 14.70 9.54 -15.63
N ASN A 239 14.09 10.39 -14.81
CA ASN A 239 14.74 11.40 -14.00
C ASN A 239 15.11 10.91 -12.59
N MET A 240 14.66 9.73 -12.19
CA MET A 240 14.86 9.20 -10.83
C MET A 240 15.88 8.06 -10.77
N GLU A 241 16.63 8.02 -9.67
CA GLU A 241 17.58 6.97 -9.31
C GLU A 241 17.33 6.50 -7.87
N LEU A 242 17.76 5.27 -7.55
CA LEU A 242 17.68 4.77 -6.17
C LEU A 242 18.83 5.30 -5.32
N ILE A 243 18.56 5.50 -4.04
CA ILE A 243 19.60 5.81 -3.05
C ILE A 243 20.21 4.52 -2.50
N ARG A 244 19.36 3.50 -2.28
CA ARG A 244 19.71 2.17 -1.78
C ARG A 244 19.03 1.09 -2.62
N SER A 245 19.71 -0.03 -2.80
CA SER A 245 19.25 -1.21 -3.52
C SER A 245 19.88 -2.47 -2.93
N PHE A 246 19.29 -3.63 -3.15
CA PHE A 246 19.84 -4.93 -2.77
C PHE A 246 20.51 -5.66 -3.93
N GLU A 247 19.88 -5.71 -5.11
CA GLU A 247 20.39 -6.44 -6.27
C GLU A 247 21.26 -5.53 -7.14
N ASP A 248 20.65 -4.51 -7.74
CA ASP A 248 21.26 -3.58 -8.67
C ASP A 248 20.50 -2.23 -8.68
N ALA A 249 21.23 -1.14 -8.46
CA ALA A 249 20.68 0.22 -8.46
C ALA A 249 20.10 0.68 -9.81
N SER A 250 20.41 -0.02 -10.90
CA SER A 250 19.98 0.30 -12.27
C SER A 250 19.04 -0.73 -12.90
N GLY A 251 18.74 -1.82 -12.19
CA GLY A 251 18.03 -2.99 -12.71
C GLY A 251 16.53 -2.98 -12.47
N SER A 252 15.94 -4.17 -12.42
CA SER A 252 14.50 -4.33 -12.20
C SER A 252 14.06 -3.90 -10.79
N GLU A 253 14.93 -3.91 -9.78
CA GLU A 253 14.63 -3.36 -8.45
C GLU A 253 14.36 -1.85 -8.52
N ARG A 254 15.18 -1.10 -9.29
CA ARG A 254 14.93 0.31 -9.61
C ARG A 254 13.58 0.51 -10.27
N GLY A 255 13.26 -0.34 -11.26
CA GLY A 255 11.93 -0.41 -11.85
C GLY A 255 10.81 -0.52 -10.84
N PHE A 256 10.93 -1.50 -9.96
CA PHE A 256 9.91 -1.84 -8.98
C PHE A 256 9.66 -0.70 -8.01
N ILE A 257 10.71 -0.10 -7.48
CA ILE A 257 10.59 0.99 -6.50
C ILE A 257 10.14 2.29 -7.18
N LEU A 258 10.78 2.71 -8.27
CA LEU A 258 10.55 4.04 -8.84
C LEU A 258 9.21 4.17 -9.58
N VAL A 259 8.63 3.07 -10.09
CA VAL A 259 7.24 3.10 -10.58
C VAL A 259 6.27 3.44 -9.46
N HIS A 260 6.47 2.90 -8.24
CA HIS A 260 5.67 3.29 -7.09
C HIS A 260 5.84 4.77 -6.73
N VAL A 261 7.07 5.30 -6.78
CA VAL A 261 7.32 6.73 -6.53
C VAL A 261 6.61 7.60 -7.58
N GLU A 262 6.70 7.24 -8.86
CA GLU A 262 6.01 7.95 -9.95
C GLU A 262 4.49 7.92 -9.76
N MET A 263 3.91 6.77 -9.42
CA MET A 263 2.48 6.64 -9.08
C MET A 263 2.10 7.57 -7.91
N VAL A 264 2.87 7.56 -6.83
CA VAL A 264 2.57 8.35 -5.63
C VAL A 264 2.78 9.86 -5.88
N SER A 265 3.58 10.25 -6.85
CA SER A 265 3.75 11.67 -7.22
C SER A 265 2.46 12.35 -7.68
N TYR A 266 1.48 11.59 -8.20
CA TYR A 266 0.18 12.12 -8.57
C TYR A 266 -0.76 12.36 -7.38
N THR A 267 -0.40 11.89 -6.18
CA THR A 267 -1.32 11.83 -5.04
C THR A 267 -1.64 13.19 -4.41
N GLY A 268 -0.83 14.23 -4.65
CA GLY A 268 -1.23 15.60 -4.28
C GLY A 268 -2.54 16.01 -4.96
N LYS A 269 -2.66 15.71 -6.26
CA LYS A 269 -3.90 15.94 -7.02
C LYS A 269 -5.03 15.02 -6.56
N LEU A 270 -4.72 13.78 -6.18
CA LEU A 270 -5.68 12.80 -5.63
C LEU A 270 -6.32 13.31 -4.33
N VAL A 271 -5.48 13.72 -3.36
CA VAL A 271 -5.91 14.28 -2.08
C VAL A 271 -6.71 15.55 -2.28
N SER A 272 -6.21 16.46 -3.13
CA SER A 272 -6.88 17.71 -3.45
C SER A 272 -8.30 17.49 -4.00
N ALA A 273 -8.47 16.60 -4.97
CA ALA A 273 -9.78 16.29 -5.55
C ALA A 273 -10.69 15.55 -4.56
N THR A 274 -10.13 14.70 -3.69
CA THR A 274 -10.86 13.96 -2.65
C THR A 274 -11.48 14.92 -1.62
N GLU A 275 -10.68 15.85 -1.10
CA GLU A 275 -11.17 16.85 -0.13
C GLU A 275 -12.20 17.80 -0.75
N ASP A 276 -11.99 18.21 -2.00
CA ASP A 276 -12.95 19.07 -2.70
C ASP A 276 -14.28 18.35 -2.95
N ALA A 277 -14.25 17.06 -3.29
CA ALA A 277 -15.45 16.25 -3.46
C ALA A 277 -16.25 16.10 -2.16
N LEU A 278 -15.58 15.86 -1.03
CA LEU A 278 -16.24 15.80 0.29
C LEU A 278 -16.89 17.14 0.65
N ARG A 279 -16.17 18.25 0.48
CA ARG A 279 -16.71 19.59 0.74
C ARG A 279 -17.93 19.88 -0.14
N ALA A 280 -17.88 19.52 -1.42
CA ALA A 280 -19.00 19.69 -2.34
C ALA A 280 -20.20 18.81 -1.96
N CYS A 281 -19.96 17.54 -1.59
CA CYS A 281 -21.00 16.62 -1.13
C CYS A 281 -21.73 17.15 0.11
N ASN A 282 -20.99 17.63 1.11
CA ASN A 282 -21.56 18.20 2.34
C ASN A 282 -22.40 19.46 2.05
N LYS A 283 -21.97 20.29 1.09
CA LYS A 283 -22.71 21.48 0.64
C LYS A 283 -23.85 21.17 -0.33
N ARG A 284 -24.00 19.90 -0.72
CA ARG A 284 -24.94 19.45 -1.77
C ARG A 284 -24.73 20.19 -3.10
N ASP A 285 -23.49 20.59 -3.40
CA ASP A 285 -23.12 21.25 -4.65
C ASP A 285 -22.76 20.21 -5.72
N VAL A 286 -23.73 19.90 -6.59
CA VAL A 286 -23.58 18.89 -7.63
C VAL A 286 -22.49 19.26 -8.64
N LYS A 287 -22.38 20.54 -9.03
CA LYS A 287 -21.43 20.96 -10.05
C LYS A 287 -19.99 20.84 -9.54
N ALA A 288 -19.73 21.35 -8.34
CA ALA A 288 -18.41 21.24 -7.72
C ALA A 288 -18.04 19.78 -7.44
N PHE A 289 -19.02 18.94 -7.10
CA PHE A 289 -18.82 17.50 -6.90
C PHE A 289 -18.41 16.80 -8.20
N GLU A 290 -19.12 17.06 -9.31
CA GLU A 290 -18.75 16.51 -10.63
C GLU A 290 -17.35 16.95 -11.07
N GLU A 291 -17.00 18.23 -10.90
CA GLU A 291 -15.67 18.75 -11.23
C GLU A 291 -14.57 18.09 -10.39
N ALA A 292 -14.81 17.85 -9.11
CA ALA A 292 -13.88 17.15 -8.23
C ALA A 292 -13.73 15.67 -8.60
N PHE A 293 -14.84 14.95 -8.82
CA PHE A 293 -14.83 13.54 -9.21
C PHE A 293 -14.17 13.31 -10.57
N GLU A 294 -14.35 14.24 -11.51
CA GLU A 294 -13.70 14.19 -12.80
C GLU A 294 -12.18 14.39 -12.72
N ARG A 295 -11.71 15.37 -11.93
CA ARG A 295 -10.28 15.52 -11.63
C ARG A 295 -9.72 14.25 -10.98
N LEU A 296 -10.47 13.66 -10.05
CA LEU A 296 -10.09 12.41 -9.39
C LEU A 296 -9.97 11.26 -10.38
N LEU A 297 -10.91 11.14 -11.33
CA LEU A 297 -10.89 10.11 -12.37
C LEU A 297 -9.64 10.24 -13.27
N LEU A 298 -9.31 11.46 -13.69
CA LEU A 298 -8.10 11.73 -14.48
C LEU A 298 -6.82 11.40 -13.73
N VAL A 299 -6.77 11.66 -12.42
CA VAL A 299 -5.62 11.31 -11.57
C VAL A 299 -5.47 9.79 -11.45
N TYR A 300 -6.55 9.05 -11.20
CA TYR A 300 -6.48 7.59 -11.16
C TYR A 300 -6.06 6.97 -12.50
N ARG A 301 -6.51 7.52 -13.63
CA ARG A 301 -6.04 7.10 -14.96
C ARG A 301 -4.53 7.24 -15.07
N LYS A 302 -3.97 8.39 -14.65
CA LYS A 302 -2.51 8.62 -14.64
C LYS A 302 -1.76 7.65 -13.73
N ILE A 303 -2.31 7.34 -12.57
CA ILE A 303 -1.73 6.34 -11.65
C ILE A 303 -1.74 4.95 -12.29
N ASN A 304 -2.85 4.53 -12.90
CA ASN A 304 -2.96 3.24 -13.58
C ASN A 304 -2.03 3.15 -14.81
N GLU A 305 -1.89 4.23 -15.58
CA GLU A 305 -0.93 4.34 -16.68
C GLU A 305 0.52 4.18 -16.17
N SER A 306 0.88 4.85 -15.08
CA SER A 306 2.21 4.70 -14.47
C SER A 306 2.43 3.27 -13.96
N MET A 307 1.43 2.68 -13.30
CA MET A 307 1.47 1.29 -12.84
C MET A 307 1.71 0.30 -13.99
N GLU A 308 1.09 0.51 -15.16
CA GLU A 308 1.27 -0.33 -16.35
C GLU A 308 2.74 -0.40 -16.82
N THR A 309 3.50 0.67 -16.62
CA THR A 309 4.93 0.72 -16.98
C THR A 309 5.80 -0.25 -16.19
N MET A 310 5.29 -0.85 -15.10
CA MET A 310 5.98 -1.88 -14.32
C MET A 310 6.48 -3.03 -15.19
N TRP A 311 5.71 -3.46 -16.20
CA TRP A 311 6.08 -4.59 -17.07
C TRP A 311 7.40 -4.37 -17.82
N SER A 312 7.66 -3.13 -18.27
CA SER A 312 8.86 -2.79 -19.02
C SER A 312 10.00 -2.30 -18.12
N ARG A 313 9.69 -1.74 -16.94
CA ARG A 313 10.67 -1.14 -16.03
C ARG A 313 11.21 -2.13 -14.99
N SER A 314 10.43 -3.13 -14.59
CA SER A 314 10.84 -4.22 -13.69
C SER A 314 10.37 -5.55 -14.25
N LEU A 315 11.26 -6.32 -14.85
CA LEU A 315 10.86 -7.54 -15.56
C LEU A 315 10.33 -8.60 -14.58
N PRO A 316 9.25 -9.33 -14.92
CA PRO A 316 8.71 -10.37 -14.04
C PRO A 316 9.76 -11.42 -13.63
N GLN A 317 10.71 -11.72 -14.51
CA GLN A 317 11.77 -12.71 -14.28
C GLN A 317 12.84 -12.28 -13.29
N ASP A 318 12.98 -10.98 -13.08
CA ASP A 318 13.99 -10.43 -12.19
C ASP A 318 13.46 -10.24 -10.77
N TYR A 319 12.14 -10.26 -10.56
CA TYR A 319 11.54 -10.00 -9.25
C TYR A 319 12.12 -10.90 -8.15
N LEU A 320 12.33 -12.19 -8.44
CA LEU A 320 12.87 -13.13 -7.46
C LEU A 320 14.34 -12.86 -7.08
N LYS A 321 15.08 -12.03 -7.84
CA LYS A 321 16.49 -11.71 -7.58
C LYS A 321 16.68 -10.78 -6.37
N TYR A 322 15.66 -9.97 -6.04
CA TYR A 322 15.69 -9.07 -4.88
C TYR A 322 14.56 -9.34 -3.88
N ARG A 323 13.53 -10.13 -4.25
CA ARG A 323 12.39 -10.46 -3.39
C ARG A 323 12.80 -11.04 -2.03
N SER A 324 13.89 -11.80 -1.99
CA SER A 324 14.48 -12.36 -0.77
C SER A 324 14.67 -11.30 0.32
N PHE A 325 15.14 -10.10 -0.05
CA PHE A 325 15.49 -9.02 0.88
C PHE A 325 14.33 -8.17 1.35
N ILE A 326 13.11 -8.37 0.84
CA ILE A 326 11.94 -7.59 1.24
C ILE A 326 10.93 -8.42 2.05
N PHE A 327 11.27 -9.66 2.38
CA PHE A 327 10.50 -10.47 3.33
C PHE A 327 10.58 -9.92 4.75
N GLY A 328 9.50 -10.13 5.50
CA GLY A 328 9.45 -9.87 6.93
C GLY A 328 10.06 -10.99 7.78
N THR A 329 10.18 -10.71 9.07
CA THR A 329 10.46 -11.70 10.11
C THR A 329 9.18 -12.33 10.70
N GLY A 330 8.02 -11.82 10.31
CA GLY A 330 6.69 -12.35 10.63
C GLY A 330 5.86 -12.66 9.39
N PRO A 331 4.59 -13.09 9.56
CA PRO A 331 3.91 -13.36 10.83
C PRO A 331 4.48 -14.57 11.58
N LYS A 332 4.30 -14.58 12.91
CA LYS A 332 4.78 -15.65 13.82
C LYS A 332 4.36 -17.05 13.40
N LYS A 333 3.20 -17.17 12.76
CA LYS A 333 2.75 -18.41 12.13
C LYS A 333 2.94 -18.25 10.62
N MET A 334 3.47 -19.27 9.96
CA MET A 334 3.69 -19.37 8.50
C MET A 334 5.01 -18.78 7.97
N ASN A 335 5.76 -17.97 8.72
CA ASN A 335 7.07 -17.51 8.22
C ASN A 335 8.15 -18.60 8.41
N ALA A 336 8.47 -19.30 7.31
CA ALA A 336 9.48 -20.37 7.29
C ALA A 336 10.92 -19.88 7.49
N MET A 337 11.19 -18.62 7.10
CA MET A 337 12.51 -18.02 7.15
C MET A 337 12.89 -17.65 8.60
N PHE A 338 11.89 -17.30 9.41
CA PHE A 338 12.04 -16.92 10.82
C PHE A 338 10.96 -17.57 11.69
N PRO A 339 10.95 -18.91 11.83
CA PRO A 339 9.88 -19.63 12.53
C PRO A 339 9.80 -19.28 14.02
N GLN A 340 10.93 -18.83 14.60
CA GLN A 340 11.03 -18.39 15.99
C GLN A 340 11.16 -16.87 16.12
N GLY A 341 11.01 -16.11 15.04
CA GLY A 341 11.24 -14.67 15.03
C GLY A 341 12.72 -14.32 15.10
N VAL A 342 13.00 -13.05 15.39
CA VAL A 342 14.37 -12.52 15.48
C VAL A 342 14.59 -11.81 16.82
N VAL A 343 15.66 -12.14 17.52
CA VAL A 343 16.08 -11.43 18.73
C VAL A 343 16.79 -10.14 18.33
N TYR A 344 16.37 -9.01 18.89
CA TYR A 344 16.96 -7.70 18.64
C TYR A 344 17.89 -7.37 19.82
N GLU A 345 19.19 -7.63 19.66
CA GLU A 345 20.14 -7.50 20.76
C GLU A 345 20.17 -6.09 21.35
N GLY A 346 20.12 -5.99 22.67
CA GLY A 346 20.07 -4.71 23.39
C GLY A 346 18.72 -3.98 23.31
N VAL A 347 17.71 -4.57 22.66
CA VAL A 347 16.33 -4.05 22.58
C VAL A 347 15.36 -4.96 23.32
N SER A 348 15.37 -6.26 23.04
CA SER A 348 14.47 -7.25 23.64
C SER A 348 15.07 -8.64 23.55
N ASP A 349 15.05 -9.38 24.67
CA ASP A 349 15.42 -10.79 24.72
C ASP A 349 14.36 -11.69 24.06
N GLU A 350 13.10 -11.23 24.02
CA GLU A 350 12.02 -11.92 23.33
C GLU A 350 12.11 -11.72 21.81
N PRO A 351 11.98 -12.78 21.00
CA PRO A 351 11.97 -12.67 19.54
C PRO A 351 10.82 -11.82 19.01
N GLN A 352 11.14 -10.94 18.08
CA GLN A 352 10.22 -10.02 17.43
C GLN A 352 9.77 -10.55 16.06
N PHE A 353 8.57 -10.13 15.64
CA PHE A 353 7.95 -10.54 14.38
C PHE A 353 7.40 -9.30 13.67
N TYR A 354 8.01 -8.93 12.55
CA TYR A 354 7.59 -7.79 11.74
C TYR A 354 7.24 -8.22 10.32
N ARG A 355 6.18 -7.63 9.76
CA ARG A 355 5.81 -7.85 8.36
C ARG A 355 6.86 -7.17 7.48
N GLY A 356 7.12 -7.79 6.33
CA GLY A 356 8.01 -7.21 5.32
C GLY A 356 7.34 -6.12 4.53
N GLU A 357 8.04 -5.68 3.49
CA GLU A 357 7.53 -4.71 2.53
C GLU A 357 6.26 -5.26 1.85
N SER A 358 5.29 -4.37 1.66
CA SER A 358 4.10 -4.71 0.89
C SER A 358 3.47 -3.44 0.33
N GLY A 359 3.10 -3.49 -0.96
CA GLY A 359 2.22 -2.49 -1.58
C GLY A 359 0.85 -2.37 -0.88
N ALA A 360 0.47 -3.30 0.01
CA ALA A 360 -0.70 -3.12 0.88
C ALA A 360 -0.56 -1.94 1.87
N ASN A 361 0.64 -1.41 2.06
CA ASN A 361 0.94 -0.24 2.88
C ASN A 361 0.82 1.08 2.10
N ASP A 362 0.60 1.06 0.79
CA ASP A 362 0.27 2.25 0.01
C ASP A 362 -1.10 2.85 0.45
N SER A 363 -1.31 4.14 0.18
CA SER A 363 -2.50 4.92 0.56
C SER A 363 -3.40 5.32 -0.62
N ILE A 364 -3.02 5.04 -1.88
CA ILE A 364 -3.81 5.37 -3.09
C ILE A 364 -5.15 4.61 -3.07
N VAL A 365 -5.11 3.28 -3.09
CA VAL A 365 -6.32 2.45 -3.15
C VAL A 365 -7.24 2.67 -1.93
N PRO A 366 -6.73 2.71 -0.68
CA PRO A 366 -7.54 3.03 0.48
C PRO A 366 -8.23 4.40 0.40
N THR A 367 -7.62 5.41 -0.25
CA THR A 367 -8.27 6.71 -0.43
C THR A 367 -9.54 6.58 -1.27
N GLY A 368 -9.46 5.85 -2.40
CA GLY A 368 -10.62 5.56 -3.24
C GLY A 368 -11.64 4.66 -2.54
N ASP A 369 -11.18 3.61 -1.86
CA ASP A 369 -12.08 2.70 -1.14
C ASP A 369 -12.90 3.43 -0.08
N ASN A 370 -12.27 4.35 0.66
CA ASN A 370 -12.91 5.09 1.74
C ASN A 370 -13.84 6.18 1.18
N LEU A 371 -13.38 6.98 0.20
CA LEU A 371 -14.19 8.06 -0.40
C LEU A 371 -15.43 7.51 -1.11
N LEU A 372 -15.28 6.42 -1.86
CA LEU A 372 -16.36 5.79 -2.62
C LEU A 372 -17.19 4.83 -1.75
N GLU A 373 -16.94 4.76 -0.45
CA GLU A 373 -17.64 3.87 0.49
C GLU A 373 -17.58 2.37 0.12
N ILE A 374 -16.57 1.95 -0.64
CA ILE A 374 -16.34 0.53 -1.01
C ILE A 374 -16.05 -0.30 0.25
N THR A 375 -15.43 0.30 1.27
CA THR A 375 -15.13 -0.41 2.53
C THR A 375 -16.36 -0.98 3.23
N ALA A 376 -17.55 -0.40 3.02
CA ALA A 376 -18.81 -0.92 3.54
C ALA A 376 -19.16 -2.32 3.00
N HIS A 377 -18.60 -2.70 1.84
CA HIS A 377 -18.81 -4.00 1.20
C HIS A 377 -17.74 -5.04 1.59
N MET A 378 -16.73 -4.66 2.38
CA MET A 378 -15.70 -5.59 2.84
C MET A 378 -16.27 -6.54 3.91
N PRO A 379 -16.06 -7.86 3.80
CA PRO A 379 -16.58 -8.80 4.78
C PRO A 379 -15.90 -8.60 6.14
N ASN A 380 -16.63 -8.71 7.25
CA ASN A 380 -16.01 -8.68 8.58
C ASN A 380 -15.48 -10.07 8.95
N ASN A 381 -14.25 -10.39 8.54
CA ASN A 381 -13.60 -11.69 8.77
C ASN A 381 -12.10 -11.51 9.11
N ASP A 382 -11.39 -12.62 9.36
CA ASP A 382 -9.96 -12.58 9.74
C ASP A 382 -9.04 -12.04 8.62
N LEU A 383 -9.47 -12.12 7.36
CA LEU A 383 -8.78 -11.48 6.25
C LEU A 383 -8.86 -9.95 6.36
N THR A 384 -10.02 -9.42 6.76
CA THR A 384 -10.22 -7.98 7.02
C THR A 384 -9.50 -7.50 8.28
N LYS A 385 -9.29 -8.36 9.28
CA LYS A 385 -8.39 -8.06 10.40
C LYS A 385 -6.93 -7.99 9.93
N THR A 386 -6.48 -8.96 9.13
CA THR A 386 -5.13 -8.95 8.53
C THR A 386 -4.92 -7.72 7.64
N LEU A 387 -5.93 -7.31 6.88
CA LEU A 387 -5.96 -6.07 6.09
C LEU A 387 -5.76 -4.83 6.98
N ARG A 388 -6.39 -4.81 8.17
CA ARG A 388 -6.24 -3.73 9.15
C ARG A 388 -4.85 -3.74 9.79
N ASP A 389 -4.23 -4.89 10.01
CA ASP A 389 -2.86 -4.99 10.51
C ASP A 389 -1.85 -4.32 9.58
N PHE A 390 -1.96 -4.52 8.25
CA PHE A 390 -1.10 -3.81 7.29
C PHE A 390 -1.20 -2.29 7.42
N ARG A 391 -2.38 -1.78 7.80
CA ARG A 391 -2.57 -0.33 8.00
C ARG A 391 -1.68 0.23 9.10
N SER A 392 -1.30 -0.57 10.09
CA SER A 392 -0.43 -0.11 11.19
C SER A 392 0.99 0.26 10.74
N TYR A 393 1.45 -0.25 9.60
CA TYR A 393 2.78 0.03 9.06
C TYR A 393 2.87 1.35 8.29
N ARG A 394 1.74 1.94 7.88
CA ARG A 394 1.75 3.26 7.23
C ARG A 394 2.24 4.35 8.18
N PRO A 395 2.81 5.45 7.68
CA PRO A 395 3.07 6.63 8.49
C PRO A 395 1.80 7.10 9.23
N LYS A 396 1.97 7.53 10.49
CA LYS A 396 0.85 7.90 11.38
C LYS A 396 -0.16 8.83 10.72
N ASN A 397 0.32 9.90 10.09
CA ASN A 397 -0.52 10.91 9.45
C ASN A 397 -1.34 10.33 8.29
N GLN A 398 -0.80 9.36 7.54
CA GLN A 398 -1.55 8.67 6.49
C GLN A 398 -2.65 7.77 7.08
N ARG A 399 -2.37 7.08 8.20
CA ARG A 399 -3.38 6.26 8.91
C ARG A 399 -4.54 7.12 9.39
N GLU A 400 -4.23 8.24 10.04
CA GLU A 400 -5.22 9.17 10.58
C GLU A 400 -6.05 9.80 9.47
N PHE A 401 -5.41 10.26 8.39
CA PHE A 401 -6.10 10.78 7.20
C PHE A 401 -7.09 9.77 6.64
N LEU A 402 -6.67 8.53 6.40
CA LEU A 402 -7.54 7.49 5.85
C LEU A 402 -8.69 7.14 6.79
N GLN A 403 -8.44 7.04 8.10
CA GLN A 403 -9.48 6.77 9.09
C GLN A 403 -10.53 7.88 9.13
N GLN A 404 -10.10 9.14 9.09
CA GLN A 404 -11.00 10.29 9.04
C GLN A 404 -11.76 10.36 7.72
N LEU A 405 -11.10 10.08 6.59
CA LEU A 405 -11.73 10.02 5.28
C LEU A 405 -12.87 9.01 5.23
N GLU A 406 -12.66 7.79 5.76
CA GLU A 406 -13.71 6.77 5.85
C GLU A 406 -14.93 7.29 6.62
N ALA A 407 -14.70 7.83 7.83
CA ALA A 407 -15.78 8.36 8.66
C ALA A 407 -16.53 9.53 7.99
N ARG A 408 -15.79 10.47 7.39
CA ARG A 408 -16.35 11.67 6.73
C ARG A 408 -17.15 11.29 5.48
N ALA A 409 -16.64 10.38 4.66
CA ALA A 409 -17.32 9.92 3.45
C ALA A 409 -18.63 9.20 3.80
N THR A 410 -18.60 8.28 4.77
CA THR A 410 -19.81 7.59 5.26
C THR A 410 -20.83 8.57 5.83
N LEU A 411 -20.39 9.57 6.61
CA LEU A 411 -21.30 10.57 7.19
C LEU A 411 -21.94 11.47 6.12
N ALA A 412 -21.16 11.87 5.11
CA ALA A 412 -21.65 12.68 3.99
C ALA A 412 -22.61 11.89 3.08
N GLY A 413 -22.44 10.57 3.01
CA GLY A 413 -23.15 9.68 2.09
C GLY A 413 -22.77 9.98 0.65
N VAL A 414 -21.47 9.98 0.36
CA VAL A 414 -20.87 10.25 -0.96
C VAL A 414 -21.48 9.39 -2.05
N ARG A 415 -21.61 8.07 -1.84
CA ARG A 415 -22.25 7.18 -2.82
C ARG A 415 -23.70 7.58 -3.05
N ALA A 416 -24.47 7.74 -1.97
CA ALA A 416 -25.89 8.08 -2.06
C ALA A 416 -26.10 9.43 -2.78
N PHE A 417 -25.23 10.41 -2.50
CA PHE A 417 -25.24 11.70 -3.18
C PHE A 417 -24.91 11.56 -4.67
N ALA A 418 -23.83 10.84 -5.03
CA ALA A 418 -23.48 10.61 -6.43
C ALA A 418 -24.61 9.91 -7.21
N MET A 419 -25.25 8.90 -6.60
CA MET A 419 -26.33 8.13 -7.22
C MET A 419 -27.66 8.87 -7.35
N SER A 420 -27.87 9.96 -6.62
CA SER A 420 -29.13 10.72 -6.65
C SER A 420 -29.01 12.10 -7.32
N SER A 421 -27.80 12.53 -7.67
CA SER A 421 -27.55 13.91 -8.15
C SER A 421 -27.81 14.11 -9.65
N SER A 422 -27.12 13.36 -10.51
CA SER A 422 -27.19 13.51 -11.98
C SER A 422 -26.69 12.26 -12.70
N ALA A 423 -27.03 12.08 -13.97
CA ALA A 423 -26.49 10.99 -14.80
C ALA A 423 -24.96 11.04 -14.89
N ARG A 424 -24.38 12.26 -14.94
CA ARG A 424 -22.93 12.47 -14.96
C ARG A 424 -22.27 12.09 -13.64
N SER A 425 -22.85 12.45 -12.50
CA SER A 425 -22.33 12.08 -11.18
C SER A 425 -22.30 10.56 -10.99
N LYS A 426 -23.37 9.87 -11.39
CA LYS A 426 -23.43 8.39 -11.43
C LYS A 426 -22.32 7.81 -12.31
N ALA A 427 -22.18 8.32 -13.52
CA ALA A 427 -21.16 7.86 -14.47
C ALA A 427 -19.74 8.01 -13.89
N LEU A 428 -19.42 9.18 -13.32
CA LEU A 428 -18.13 9.43 -12.70
C LEU A 428 -17.88 8.49 -11.50
N TYR A 429 -18.87 8.26 -10.66
CA TYR A 429 -18.76 7.31 -9.56
C TYR A 429 -18.44 5.89 -10.07
N VAL A 430 -19.22 5.40 -11.05
CA VAL A 430 -19.00 4.07 -11.66
C VAL A 430 -17.59 3.95 -12.24
N LEU A 431 -17.11 4.98 -12.94
CA LEU A 431 -15.77 4.99 -13.51
C LEU A 431 -14.65 5.07 -12.47
N LEU A 432 -14.87 5.77 -11.36
CA LEU A 432 -13.93 5.78 -10.23
C LEU A 432 -13.82 4.40 -9.58
N VAL A 433 -14.94 3.70 -9.38
CA VAL A 433 -14.93 2.30 -8.94
C VAL A 433 -14.19 1.41 -9.97
N ASP A 434 -14.42 1.64 -11.27
CA ASP A 434 -13.70 0.92 -12.35
C ASP A 434 -12.19 1.16 -12.31
N GLN A 435 -11.72 2.35 -11.96
CA GLN A 435 -10.30 2.65 -11.80
C GLN A 435 -9.67 1.92 -10.60
N ILE A 436 -10.38 1.79 -9.48
CA ILE A 436 -9.93 0.98 -8.34
C ILE A 436 -9.88 -0.51 -8.71
N ARG A 437 -10.88 -0.99 -9.45
CA ARG A 437 -10.87 -2.34 -10.03
C ARG A 437 -9.69 -2.53 -10.97
N GLU A 438 -9.42 -1.56 -11.84
CA GLU A 438 -8.31 -1.63 -12.79
C GLU A 438 -6.96 -1.81 -12.07
N PHE A 439 -6.71 -0.99 -11.04
CA PHE A 439 -5.53 -1.09 -10.20
C PHE A 439 -5.40 -2.48 -9.56
N ARG A 440 -6.47 -2.96 -8.91
CA ARG A 440 -6.50 -4.26 -8.23
C ARG A 440 -6.32 -5.42 -9.22
N ASN A 441 -6.91 -5.33 -10.41
CA ASN A 441 -6.73 -6.33 -11.45
C ASN A 441 -5.30 -6.36 -11.97
N ARG A 442 -4.71 -5.19 -12.24
CA ARG A 442 -3.32 -5.08 -12.67
C ARG A 442 -2.37 -5.66 -11.63
N HIS A 443 -2.59 -5.35 -10.35
CA HIS A 443 -1.83 -5.97 -9.26
C HIS A 443 -1.99 -7.49 -9.21
N TRP A 444 -3.20 -8.02 -9.46
CA TRP A 444 -3.42 -9.45 -9.55
C TRP A 444 -2.67 -10.07 -10.75
N MET A 445 -2.63 -9.40 -11.90
CA MET A 445 -1.85 -9.85 -13.06
C MET A 445 -0.34 -9.86 -12.76
N PHE A 446 0.19 -8.80 -12.13
CA PHE A 446 1.58 -8.78 -11.65
C PHE A 446 1.85 -9.95 -10.72
N THR A 447 0.99 -10.18 -9.74
CA THR A 447 1.20 -11.26 -8.77
C THR A 447 1.25 -12.64 -9.44
N LYS A 448 0.44 -12.86 -10.48
CA LYS A 448 0.52 -14.07 -11.28
C LYS A 448 1.87 -14.22 -11.97
N SER A 449 2.31 -13.19 -12.68
CA SER A 449 3.51 -13.25 -13.52
C SER A 449 4.83 -13.16 -12.75
N TYR A 450 4.86 -12.42 -11.64
CA TYR A 450 6.05 -12.16 -10.84
C TYR A 450 6.25 -13.22 -9.75
N ILE A 451 5.17 -13.85 -9.27
CA ILE A 451 5.22 -14.80 -8.15
C ILE A 451 4.67 -16.17 -8.52
N ILE A 452 3.37 -16.27 -8.82
CA ILE A 452 2.67 -17.58 -8.91
C ILE A 452 3.24 -18.46 -10.02
N GLN A 453 3.63 -17.86 -11.15
CA GLN A 453 4.23 -18.56 -12.29
C GLN A 453 5.71 -18.92 -12.07
N ARG A 454 6.37 -18.38 -11.04
CA ARG A 454 7.83 -18.47 -10.88
C ARG A 454 8.27 -19.28 -9.68
N THR A 455 7.48 -19.28 -8.61
CA THR A 455 7.80 -20.00 -7.38
C THR A 455 6.58 -20.71 -6.81
N SER A 456 6.81 -21.82 -6.13
CA SER A 456 5.79 -22.49 -5.31
C SER A 456 5.52 -21.81 -3.97
N TYR A 457 6.41 -20.90 -3.53
CA TYR A 457 6.30 -20.14 -2.27
C TYR A 457 5.14 -19.14 -2.35
N ASP A 458 4.07 -19.43 -1.61
CA ASP A 458 2.76 -18.80 -1.78
C ASP A 458 2.42 -17.70 -0.76
N ILE A 459 3.42 -17.30 0.03
CA ILE A 459 3.32 -16.21 0.99
C ILE A 459 3.90 -14.93 0.37
N ALA A 460 3.17 -13.82 0.48
CA ALA A 460 3.66 -12.51 0.07
C ALA A 460 4.74 -11.99 1.04
N THR A 461 5.52 -11.00 0.61
CA THR A 461 6.60 -10.38 1.41
C THR A 461 6.10 -9.78 2.74
N GLY A 462 4.91 -9.17 2.72
CA GLY A 462 4.18 -8.72 3.92
C GLY A 462 3.52 -9.83 4.75
N GLY A 463 3.62 -11.10 4.33
CA GLY A 463 3.17 -12.26 5.07
C GLY A 463 1.69 -12.63 4.90
N SER A 464 1.04 -12.18 3.82
CA SER A 464 -0.34 -12.57 3.48
C SER A 464 -0.38 -13.77 2.52
N PRO A 465 -1.36 -14.67 2.63
CA PRO A 465 -1.57 -15.75 1.66
C PRO A 465 -2.08 -15.17 0.32
N ILE A 466 -1.27 -15.30 -0.73
CA ILE A 466 -1.45 -14.59 -2.01
C ILE A 466 -2.82 -14.90 -2.64
N LEU A 467 -3.19 -16.18 -2.71
CA LEU A 467 -4.41 -16.65 -3.38
C LEU A 467 -5.72 -16.31 -2.65
N GLN A 468 -5.65 -15.80 -1.42
CA GLN A 468 -6.82 -15.40 -0.65
C GLN A 468 -6.98 -13.87 -0.64
N TYR A 469 -5.87 -13.16 -0.43
CA TYR A 469 -5.90 -11.72 -0.18
C TYR A 469 -6.27 -10.89 -1.40
N LEU A 470 -5.51 -11.00 -2.50
CA LEU A 470 -5.73 -10.15 -3.68
C LEU A 470 -7.05 -10.49 -4.40
N PRO A 471 -7.41 -11.77 -4.60
CA PRO A 471 -8.65 -12.09 -5.27
C PRO A 471 -9.90 -11.66 -4.49
N ASN A 472 -9.89 -11.75 -3.15
CA ASN A 472 -11.00 -11.25 -2.34
C ASN A 472 -11.21 -9.74 -2.53
N ASN A 473 -10.12 -8.96 -2.48
CA ASN A 473 -10.18 -7.52 -2.72
C ASN A 473 -10.71 -7.21 -4.13
N LEU A 474 -10.21 -7.90 -5.16
CA LEU A 474 -10.69 -7.70 -6.53
C LEU A 474 -12.17 -8.10 -6.69
N SER A 475 -12.60 -9.18 -6.05
CA SER A 475 -14.01 -9.62 -6.08
C SER A 475 -14.95 -8.60 -5.44
N VAL A 476 -14.57 -8.01 -4.30
CA VAL A 476 -15.38 -6.97 -3.63
C VAL A 476 -15.59 -5.76 -4.53
N VAL A 477 -14.52 -5.22 -5.14
CA VAL A 477 -14.66 -4.04 -6.01
C VAL A 477 -15.43 -4.36 -7.30
N LEU A 478 -15.29 -5.57 -7.86
CA LEU A 478 -16.09 -6.01 -9.01
C LEU A 478 -17.58 -6.06 -8.67
N LYS A 479 -17.93 -6.55 -7.47
CA LYS A 479 -19.31 -6.56 -6.99
C LYS A 479 -19.85 -5.13 -6.83
N VAL A 480 -19.08 -4.22 -6.23
CA VAL A 480 -19.50 -2.81 -6.11
C VAL A 480 -19.66 -2.17 -7.49
N LEU A 481 -18.79 -2.50 -8.45
CA LEU A 481 -18.89 -2.00 -9.81
C LEU A 481 -20.18 -2.49 -10.50
N GLU A 482 -20.54 -3.76 -10.35
CA GLU A 482 -21.80 -4.32 -10.86
C GLU A 482 -23.00 -3.61 -10.24
N GLU A 483 -23.07 -3.53 -8.90
CA GLU A 483 -24.18 -2.89 -8.19
C GLU A 483 -24.32 -1.40 -8.57
N SER A 484 -23.20 -0.71 -8.76
CA SER A 484 -23.21 0.71 -9.14
C SER A 484 -23.59 0.93 -10.60
N PHE A 485 -23.25 -0.01 -11.48
CA PHE A 485 -23.67 0.02 -12.88
C PHE A 485 -25.15 -0.35 -13.03
N ASP A 486 -25.69 -1.25 -12.22
CA ASP A 486 -27.12 -1.57 -12.21
C ASP A 486 -27.98 -0.36 -11.78
N ASP A 487 -27.43 0.52 -10.92
CA ASP A 487 -28.04 1.81 -10.55
C ASP A 487 -27.97 2.88 -11.69
N PHE A 488 -27.18 2.65 -12.74
CA PHE A 488 -27.06 3.50 -13.92
C PHE A 488 -28.09 3.10 -14.99
N THR A 489 -29.18 3.85 -15.08
CA THR A 489 -30.38 3.47 -15.83
C THR A 489 -30.31 3.85 -17.31
N THR A 490 -31.22 3.31 -18.12
CA THR A 490 -31.43 3.75 -19.52
C THR A 490 -31.75 5.24 -19.62
N ALA A 491 -32.42 5.82 -18.62
CA ALA A 491 -32.71 7.26 -18.58
C ALA A 491 -31.43 8.07 -18.41
N ASP A 492 -30.53 7.64 -17.51
CA ASP A 492 -29.21 8.26 -17.32
C ASP A 492 -28.38 8.17 -18.61
N ALA A 493 -28.41 7.01 -19.29
CA ALA A 493 -27.74 6.83 -20.57
C ALA A 493 -28.28 7.76 -21.67
N THR A 494 -29.60 7.95 -21.72
CA THR A 494 -30.26 8.85 -22.68
C THR A 494 -29.92 10.32 -22.40
N GLU A 495 -29.88 10.71 -21.12
CA GLU A 495 -29.47 12.05 -20.69
C GLU A 495 -28.04 12.38 -21.15
N LEU A 496 -27.08 11.47 -20.90
CA LEU A 496 -25.70 11.66 -21.36
C LEU A 496 -25.58 11.65 -22.89
N GLY A 497 -26.33 10.79 -23.59
CA GLY A 497 -26.28 10.67 -25.04
C GLY A 497 -26.88 11.86 -25.80
N ASN A 498 -27.88 12.54 -25.22
CA ASN A 498 -28.56 13.68 -25.83
C ASN A 498 -27.92 15.04 -25.52
N ALA A 499 -26.96 15.08 -24.59
CA ALA A 499 -26.29 16.31 -24.23
C ALA A 499 -25.43 16.82 -25.41
N VAL A 500 -25.75 18.00 -25.92
CA VAL A 500 -24.88 18.70 -26.88
C VAL A 500 -23.63 19.16 -26.12
N ASP A 501 -22.52 18.45 -26.29
CA ASP A 501 -21.25 18.83 -25.69
C ASP A 501 -20.84 20.21 -26.24
N ALA A 502 -21.09 21.27 -25.46
CA ALA A 502 -20.42 22.54 -25.72
C ALA A 502 -18.92 22.26 -25.65
N LYS A 503 -18.16 22.64 -26.69
CA LYS A 503 -16.69 22.58 -26.68
C LYS A 503 -16.19 23.36 -25.46
N SER A 504 -15.98 22.65 -24.34
CA SER A 504 -15.60 23.32 -23.11
C SER A 504 -14.14 23.72 -23.22
N ALA A 505 -13.83 24.95 -22.83
CA ALA A 505 -12.47 25.50 -22.87
C ALA A 505 -11.49 24.82 -21.87
N ASN A 506 -11.95 23.89 -21.03
CA ASN A 506 -11.25 23.42 -19.83
C ASN A 506 -11.16 21.88 -19.69
N HIS A 507 -10.67 21.15 -20.70
CA HIS A 507 -10.28 19.73 -20.57
C HIS A 507 -11.36 18.80 -19.92
N ARG A 508 -12.66 19.12 -20.07
CA ARG A 508 -13.75 18.32 -19.50
C ARG A 508 -13.99 17.06 -20.34
N ILE A 509 -14.11 15.89 -19.71
CA ILE A 509 -14.52 14.62 -20.32
C ILE A 509 -15.93 14.78 -20.88
N SER A 510 -16.13 14.48 -22.16
CA SER A 510 -17.43 14.61 -22.81
C SER A 510 -18.47 13.65 -22.25
N ASN A 511 -19.76 13.99 -22.33
CA ASN A 511 -20.81 13.07 -21.87
C ASN A 511 -20.86 11.79 -22.72
N VAL A 512 -20.53 11.90 -24.00
CA VAL A 512 -20.39 10.75 -24.91
C VAL A 512 -19.26 9.81 -24.45
N GLU A 513 -18.08 10.36 -24.12
CA GLU A 513 -16.96 9.56 -23.61
C GLU A 513 -17.32 8.89 -22.27
N LEU A 514 -17.99 9.60 -21.35
CA LEU A 514 -18.45 9.01 -20.09
C LEU A 514 -19.40 7.84 -20.33
N LEU A 515 -20.41 8.00 -21.19
CA LEU A 515 -21.37 6.95 -21.50
C LEU A 515 -20.69 5.71 -22.10
N GLN A 516 -19.76 5.91 -23.03
CA GLN A 516 -18.98 4.82 -23.64
C GLN A 516 -18.18 4.06 -22.58
N ASN A 517 -17.47 4.79 -21.71
CA ASN A 517 -16.64 4.20 -20.67
C ASN A 517 -17.46 3.46 -19.61
N VAL A 518 -18.59 4.03 -19.15
CA VAL A 518 -19.46 3.40 -18.16
C VAL A 518 -20.06 2.11 -18.72
N THR A 519 -20.53 2.14 -19.97
CA THR A 519 -21.05 0.95 -20.66
C THR A 519 -19.98 -0.13 -20.79
N ALA A 520 -18.74 0.25 -21.10
CA ALA A 520 -17.61 -0.69 -21.18
C ALA A 520 -17.26 -1.29 -19.81
N ALA A 521 -17.25 -0.48 -18.75
CA ALA A 521 -17.00 -0.92 -17.37
C ALA A 521 -18.05 -1.96 -16.92
N GLY A 522 -19.35 -1.66 -17.12
CA GLY A 522 -20.45 -2.56 -16.78
C GLY A 522 -20.38 -3.91 -17.51
N LYS A 523 -20.09 -3.90 -18.82
CA LYS A 523 -19.94 -5.14 -19.61
C LYS A 523 -18.79 -6.03 -19.11
N ARG A 524 -17.70 -5.42 -18.63
CA ARG A 524 -16.52 -6.16 -18.16
C ARG A 524 -16.68 -6.74 -16.76
N ALA A 525 -17.35 -6.03 -15.85
CA ALA A 525 -17.39 -6.38 -14.42
C ALA A 525 -17.82 -7.84 -14.17
N GLY A 526 -18.98 -8.24 -14.69
CA GLY A 526 -19.51 -9.60 -14.53
C GLY A 526 -18.67 -10.68 -15.20
N ALA A 527 -18.11 -10.40 -16.38
CA ALA A 527 -17.23 -11.34 -17.07
C ALA A 527 -15.93 -11.55 -16.29
N GLN A 528 -15.34 -10.48 -15.78
CA GLN A 528 -14.10 -10.50 -15.02
C GLN A 528 -14.27 -11.18 -13.66
N ARG A 529 -15.40 -10.98 -12.97
CA ARG A 529 -15.69 -11.66 -11.70
C ARG A 529 -15.76 -13.18 -11.87
N ARG A 530 -16.49 -13.68 -12.87
CA ARG A 530 -16.54 -15.12 -13.19
C ARG A 530 -15.19 -15.68 -13.61
N MET A 531 -14.39 -14.90 -14.35
CA MET A 531 -13.03 -15.29 -14.72
C MET A 531 -12.15 -15.44 -13.47
N LEU A 532 -12.16 -14.45 -12.58
CA LEU A 532 -11.41 -14.47 -11.34
C LEU A 532 -11.79 -15.67 -10.45
N GLU A 533 -13.09 -15.91 -10.26
CA GLU A 533 -13.59 -17.02 -9.44
C GLU A 533 -13.07 -18.38 -9.94
N ARG A 534 -13.18 -18.62 -11.25
CA ARG A 534 -12.67 -19.85 -11.88
C ARG A 534 -11.15 -19.97 -11.76
N GLU A 535 -10.44 -18.90 -12.06
CA GLU A 535 -8.97 -18.88 -12.03
C GLU A 535 -8.44 -19.16 -10.63
N VAL A 536 -9.05 -18.56 -9.60
CA VAL A 536 -8.68 -18.81 -8.20
C VAL A 536 -9.00 -20.25 -7.79
N ALA A 537 -10.14 -20.79 -8.21
CA ALA A 537 -10.49 -22.18 -7.95
C ALA A 537 -9.48 -23.16 -8.57
N GLU A 538 -9.03 -22.89 -9.80
CA GLU A 538 -7.99 -23.68 -10.47
C GLU A 538 -6.67 -23.62 -9.70
N LEU A 539 -6.21 -22.42 -9.31
CA LEU A 539 -4.96 -22.25 -8.55
C LEU A 539 -5.01 -22.91 -7.17
N LEU A 540 -6.15 -22.86 -6.48
CA LEU A 540 -6.34 -23.54 -5.20
C LEU A 540 -6.30 -25.06 -5.37
N LYS A 541 -6.94 -25.60 -6.41
CA LYS A 541 -6.88 -27.02 -6.73
C LYS A 541 -5.46 -27.47 -7.05
N GLU A 542 -4.72 -26.72 -7.86
CA GLU A 542 -3.32 -27.02 -8.16
C GLU A 542 -2.46 -27.09 -6.88
N LYS A 543 -2.71 -26.18 -5.94
CA LYS A 543 -2.03 -26.17 -4.63
C LYS A 543 -2.40 -27.41 -3.80
N GLU A 544 -3.67 -27.80 -3.75
CA GLU A 544 -4.13 -28.99 -3.03
C GLU A 544 -3.54 -30.27 -3.62
N ASP A 545 -3.57 -30.42 -4.95
CA ASP A 545 -2.97 -31.57 -5.66
C ASP A 545 -1.47 -31.67 -5.38
N ARG A 546 -0.77 -30.53 -5.26
CA ARG A 546 0.66 -30.50 -4.88
C ARG A 546 0.88 -30.99 -3.45
N ILE A 547 0.07 -30.52 -2.49
CA ILE A 547 0.14 -30.97 -1.09
C ILE A 547 -0.09 -32.49 -1.01
N GLN A 548 -1.07 -33.02 -1.75
CA GLN A 548 -1.35 -34.45 -1.78
C GLN A 548 -0.18 -35.27 -2.35
N LYS A 549 0.44 -34.80 -3.45
CA LYS A 549 1.63 -35.46 -4.04
C LYS A 549 2.82 -35.52 -3.08
N LEU A 550 2.93 -34.58 -2.15
CA LEU A 550 3.97 -34.51 -1.13
C LEU A 550 3.60 -35.30 0.14
N GLY A 551 2.68 -36.27 0.04
CA GLY A 551 2.27 -37.12 1.16
C GLY A 551 1.44 -36.40 2.21
N GLY A 552 0.81 -35.27 1.85
CA GLY A 552 0.06 -34.44 2.79
C GLY A 552 0.93 -33.53 3.65
N ASP A 553 2.23 -33.42 3.38
CA ASP A 553 3.10 -32.44 4.01
C ASP A 553 2.68 -31.03 3.58
N VAL A 554 1.90 -30.37 4.44
CA VAL A 554 1.35 -29.04 4.19
C VAL A 554 2.46 -28.00 4.10
N GLU A 555 3.58 -28.18 4.81
CA GLU A 555 4.68 -27.22 4.83
C GLU A 555 5.50 -27.31 3.54
N LYS A 556 5.86 -28.51 3.08
CA LYS A 556 6.45 -28.69 1.75
C LYS A 556 5.46 -28.31 0.64
N GLY A 557 4.19 -28.66 0.79
CA GLY A 557 3.14 -28.34 -0.17
C GLY A 557 2.77 -26.86 -0.25
N ARG A 558 3.02 -26.06 0.80
CA ARG A 558 3.04 -24.58 0.75
C ARG A 558 4.23 -24.02 -0.01
N GLY A 559 5.23 -24.86 -0.28
CA GLY A 559 6.50 -24.42 -0.83
C GLY A 559 7.22 -23.52 0.16
N MET A 560 7.26 -23.88 1.46
CA MET A 560 7.83 -23.06 2.54
C MET A 560 9.26 -22.57 2.29
N LEU A 561 9.99 -23.17 1.35
CA LEU A 561 11.30 -22.71 0.89
C LEU A 561 11.36 -22.46 -0.64
N GLY A 562 10.23 -22.51 -1.35
CA GLY A 562 10.13 -22.18 -2.78
C GLY A 562 10.79 -23.20 -3.71
N GLU A 563 10.01 -23.80 -4.58
CA GLU A 563 10.50 -24.54 -5.75
C GLU A 563 10.38 -23.61 -6.97
N PRO A 564 11.46 -23.44 -7.76
CA PRO A 564 11.36 -22.78 -9.05
C PRO A 564 10.37 -23.52 -9.94
N LYS A 565 9.48 -22.78 -10.60
CA LYS A 565 8.58 -23.36 -11.60
C LYS A 565 9.18 -23.18 -12.99
N GLU A 566 9.28 -24.28 -13.74
CA GLU A 566 9.47 -24.19 -15.18
C GLU A 566 8.20 -23.60 -15.81
N MET A 567 8.37 -22.59 -16.66
CA MET A 567 7.24 -22.02 -17.38
C MET A 567 6.67 -23.07 -18.34
N LYS A 568 5.45 -23.52 -18.09
CA LYS A 568 4.69 -24.26 -19.11
C LYS A 568 4.57 -23.37 -20.34
N ARG A 569 5.07 -23.82 -21.50
CA ARG A 569 4.81 -23.14 -22.78
C ARG A 569 3.30 -23.14 -23.00
N GLY A 570 2.67 -21.96 -22.88
CA GLY A 570 1.24 -21.77 -23.17
C GLY A 570 0.46 -21.18 -22.01
N ALA A 571 0.59 -19.87 -21.82
CA ALA A 571 -0.44 -18.97 -21.27
C ALA A 571 0.05 -17.51 -21.39
N VAL A 572 0.49 -17.12 -22.60
CA VAL A 572 0.55 -15.71 -22.98
C VAL A 572 -0.66 -15.54 -23.88
N GLY A 573 -1.64 -14.73 -23.45
CA GLY A 573 -2.89 -14.52 -24.20
C GLY A 573 -4.12 -14.79 -23.36
N CYS A 574 -4.51 -13.78 -22.59
CA CYS A 574 -5.90 -13.43 -22.21
C CYS A 574 -5.85 -12.08 -21.47
N ASP A 575 -5.04 -11.13 -21.94
CA ASP A 575 -5.01 -9.76 -21.46
C ASP A 575 -6.17 -8.92 -22.01
N GLY A 576 -6.90 -9.39 -23.02
CA GLY A 576 -8.16 -8.75 -23.44
C GLY A 576 -8.00 -7.28 -23.84
N VAL A 577 -6.76 -6.85 -24.12
CA VAL A 577 -6.39 -5.58 -24.71
C VAL A 577 -5.30 -5.90 -25.72
N GLY A 578 -5.73 -6.37 -26.89
CA GLY A 578 -4.89 -6.94 -27.95
C GLY A 578 -5.66 -8.01 -28.70
#